data_AF-A0A9P9SN34-F1
#
_entry.id   AF-A0A9P9SN34-F1
#
_cell.length_a   1.000
_cell.length_b   1.000
_cell.length_c   1.000
_cell.angle_alpha   90.00
_cell.angle_beta   90.00
_cell.angle_gamma   90.00
#
_symmetry.space_group_name_H-M   'P 1'
#
loop_
_entity.id
_entity.type
_entity.pdbx_description
1 polymer ?
#
loop_
_entity_poly.entity_id
_entity_poly.type
_entity_poly.pdbx_seq_one_letter_code
_entity_poly.pdbx_strand_id
1 'polypeptide(L)'
;MAVIWGLDLHEMQWGKFKNSYMWNNEYHLRRTRFIIYQLAMIFCVVSESLGTAALSDYVDQQKFVSRLNANVTVHNNDFIGIASYNIFVGVYVATIFGSAFFFDLFWPERHESPSVKMAWKICSIFACMLTLSCALAYTDIVATRSAFVTGTNAEEGQKLLSLYGGSPLRYRDNGRAIASVVFLWPGMVFTYASTYLLWRSLAHIDAYGPKSTHARTRDSVAKPVNEKTTSLADSATDATAAAQLGQTHAKDEGSHEGLEPANPQYSAV
;
A
#
# COMPACT_ATOMS: atom_id res chain seq x y z
N MET A 1 -8.16 -7.55 25.87
CA MET A 1 -8.66 -7.48 24.48
C MET A 1 -7.56 -6.92 23.60
N ALA A 2 -7.37 -7.45 22.40
CA ALA A 2 -6.19 -7.16 21.58
C ALA A 2 -6.37 -5.83 20.83
N VAL A 3 -5.96 -4.74 21.46
CA VAL A 3 -5.65 -3.49 20.76
C VAL A 3 -4.22 -3.63 20.23
N ILE A 4 -4.07 -3.75 18.93
CA ILE A 4 -2.75 -3.81 18.29
C ILE A 4 -2.49 -2.43 17.67
N TRP A 5 -1.48 -1.74 18.18
CA TRP A 5 -1.01 -0.45 17.65
C TRP A 5 -2.07 0.67 17.69
N GLY A 6 -2.94 0.65 18.69
CA GLY A 6 -4.01 1.64 18.86
C GLY A 6 -5.23 1.42 17.96
N LEU A 7 -5.26 0.31 17.22
CA LEU A 7 -6.39 -0.08 16.37
C LEU A 7 -7.19 -1.19 17.07
N ASP A 8 -8.49 -0.96 17.24
CA ASP A 8 -9.39 -1.95 17.81
C ASP A 8 -9.74 -3.01 16.75
N LEU A 9 -9.28 -4.24 16.94
CA LEU A 9 -9.54 -5.36 16.03
C LEU A 9 -11.03 -5.74 15.95
N HIS A 10 -11.86 -5.33 16.91
CA HIS A 10 -13.30 -5.53 16.86
C HIS A 10 -13.97 -4.69 15.74
N GLU A 11 -13.35 -3.59 15.32
CA GLU A 11 -13.84 -2.76 14.21
C GLU A 11 -13.56 -3.36 12.83
N MET A 12 -12.70 -4.37 12.74
CA MET A 12 -12.43 -5.13 11.52
C MET A 12 -13.57 -6.11 11.26
N GLN A 13 -14.69 -5.59 10.75
CA GLN A 13 -15.87 -6.38 10.45
C GLN A 13 -16.00 -6.57 8.94
N TRP A 14 -16.13 -7.82 8.50
CA TRP A 14 -16.40 -8.15 7.09
C TRP A 14 -17.71 -7.51 6.58
N GLY A 15 -18.65 -7.19 7.48
CA GLY A 15 -19.84 -6.42 7.17
C GLY A 15 -19.59 -4.99 6.66
N LYS A 16 -18.41 -4.40 6.92
CA LYS A 16 -18.02 -3.08 6.38
C LYS A 16 -17.72 -3.12 4.88
N PHE A 17 -17.54 -4.30 4.28
CA PHE A 17 -17.50 -4.46 2.81
C PHE A 17 -18.90 -4.41 2.17
N LYS A 18 -19.98 -4.32 2.96
CA LYS A 18 -21.33 -4.22 2.39
C LYS A 18 -21.45 -2.92 1.58
N ASN A 19 -22.08 -3.02 0.41
CA ASN A 19 -22.34 -1.91 -0.51
C ASN A 19 -22.89 -0.66 0.21
N SER A 20 -23.83 -0.84 1.15
CA SER A 20 -24.42 0.26 1.92
C SER A 20 -23.41 1.05 2.76
N TYR A 21 -22.33 0.41 3.23
CA TYR A 21 -21.30 1.04 4.07
C TYR A 21 -20.18 1.67 3.25
N MET A 22 -19.74 0.99 2.19
CA MET A 22 -18.70 1.49 1.28
C MET A 22 -19.16 2.72 0.50
N TRP A 23 -20.45 2.76 0.14
CA TRP A 23 -21.05 3.87 -0.59
C TRP A 23 -21.79 4.85 0.31
N ASN A 24 -21.53 4.93 1.62
CA ASN A 24 -22.14 5.96 2.45
C ASN A 24 -21.46 7.34 2.24
N ASN A 25 -22.21 8.44 2.41
CA ASN A 25 -21.74 9.83 2.34
C ASN A 25 -21.26 10.40 3.70
N GLU A 26 -21.15 9.54 4.72
CA GLU A 26 -20.74 9.94 6.07
C GLU A 26 -19.28 10.40 6.16
N TYR A 27 -18.41 9.90 5.29
CA TYR A 27 -16.96 10.16 5.35
C TYR A 27 -16.47 10.89 4.10
N HIS A 28 -15.55 11.85 4.28
CA HIS A 28 -15.08 12.71 3.20
C HIS A 28 -14.38 11.89 2.09
N LEU A 29 -14.79 12.08 0.84
CA LEU A 29 -14.22 11.44 -0.37
C LEU A 29 -14.13 9.90 -0.34
N ARG A 30 -14.87 9.20 0.52
CA ARG A 30 -14.77 7.73 0.65
C ARG A 30 -15.00 7.00 -0.67
N ARG A 31 -16.09 7.34 -1.39
CA ARG A 31 -16.41 6.75 -2.70
C ARG A 31 -15.35 7.03 -3.76
N THR A 32 -14.89 8.28 -3.83
CA THR A 32 -13.88 8.71 -4.81
C THR A 32 -12.54 8.05 -4.55
N ARG A 33 -12.09 7.98 -3.29
CA ARG A 33 -10.87 7.26 -2.89
C ARG A 33 -10.96 5.79 -3.25
N PHE A 34 -12.09 5.15 -2.92
CA PHE A 34 -12.30 3.74 -3.26
C PHE A 34 -12.17 3.47 -4.76
N ILE A 35 -12.90 4.22 -5.59
CA ILE A 35 -12.87 4.03 -7.05
C ILE A 35 -11.45 4.24 -7.59
N ILE A 36 -10.80 5.34 -7.22
CA ILE A 36 -9.50 5.72 -7.79
C ILE A 36 -8.39 4.77 -7.33
N TYR A 37 -8.37 4.35 -6.06
CA TYR A 37 -7.38 3.38 -5.55
C TYR A 37 -7.57 2.02 -6.22
N GLN A 38 -8.82 1.58 -6.39
CA GLN A 38 -9.11 0.31 -7.05
C GLN A 38 -8.78 0.33 -8.54
N LEU A 39 -9.03 1.44 -9.24
CA LEU A 39 -8.61 1.58 -10.64
C LEU A 39 -7.08 1.49 -10.74
N ALA A 40 -6.33 2.20 -9.89
CA ALA A 40 -4.86 2.09 -9.86
C ALA A 40 -4.40 0.63 -9.69
N MET A 41 -4.96 -0.08 -8.71
CA MET A 41 -4.61 -1.46 -8.44
C MET A 41 -4.98 -2.40 -9.60
N ILE A 42 -6.19 -2.30 -10.16
CA ILE A 42 -6.64 -3.18 -11.25
C ILE A 42 -5.75 -2.98 -12.50
N PHE A 43 -5.49 -1.74 -12.90
CA PHE A 43 -4.65 -1.45 -14.06
C PHE A 43 -3.22 -1.96 -13.88
N CYS A 44 -2.62 -1.75 -12.70
CA CYS A 44 -1.29 -2.26 -12.38
C CYS A 44 -1.24 -3.80 -12.33
N VAL A 45 -2.23 -4.46 -11.70
CA VAL A 45 -2.29 -5.93 -11.61
C VAL A 45 -2.53 -6.59 -12.97
N VAL A 46 -3.39 -6.00 -13.81
CA VAL A 46 -3.61 -6.50 -15.18
C VAL A 46 -2.34 -6.35 -16.02
N SER A 47 -1.65 -5.20 -15.93
CA SER A 47 -0.34 -5.00 -16.56
C SER A 47 0.66 -6.06 -16.09
N GLU A 48 0.83 -6.23 -14.78
CA GLU A 48 1.70 -7.23 -14.18
C GLU A 48 1.39 -8.64 -14.68
N SER A 49 0.13 -9.03 -14.70
CA SER A 49 -0.31 -10.38 -15.10
C SER A 49 0.01 -10.65 -16.58
N LEU A 50 -0.25 -9.67 -17.46
CA LEU A 50 0.05 -9.77 -18.88
C LEU A 50 1.56 -9.79 -19.15
N GLY A 51 2.32 -8.95 -18.42
CA GLY A 51 3.78 -8.95 -18.47
C GLY A 51 4.38 -10.26 -18.00
N THR A 52 3.81 -10.86 -16.95
CA THR A 52 4.22 -12.17 -16.42
C THR A 52 3.90 -13.30 -17.40
N ALA A 53 2.74 -13.27 -18.05
CA ALA A 53 2.43 -14.25 -19.09
C ALA A 53 3.45 -14.19 -20.25
N ALA A 54 3.78 -12.99 -20.73
CA ALA A 54 4.81 -12.81 -21.74
C ALA A 54 6.20 -13.26 -21.25
N LEU A 55 6.53 -12.96 -19.98
CA LEU A 55 7.77 -13.38 -19.35
C LEU A 55 7.91 -14.91 -19.34
N SER A 56 6.85 -15.61 -18.94
CA SER A 56 6.82 -17.08 -18.95
C SER A 56 7.08 -17.62 -20.36
N ASP A 57 6.44 -17.05 -21.39
CA ASP A 57 6.66 -17.49 -22.77
C ASP A 57 8.13 -17.31 -23.21
N TYR A 58 8.78 -16.21 -22.84
CA TYR A 58 10.20 -15.99 -23.18
C TYR A 58 11.15 -16.90 -22.42
N VAL A 59 10.88 -17.16 -21.14
CA VAL A 59 11.68 -18.07 -20.31
C VAL A 59 11.55 -19.51 -20.84
N ASP A 60 10.34 -19.92 -21.20
CA ASP A 60 10.09 -21.26 -21.72
C ASP A 60 10.66 -21.45 -23.13
N GLN A 61 10.66 -20.41 -23.96
CA GLN A 61 11.39 -20.39 -25.23
C GLN A 61 12.90 -20.61 -25.02
N GLN A 62 13.52 -19.91 -24.07
CA GLN A 62 14.93 -20.06 -23.76
C GLN A 62 15.25 -21.48 -23.25
N LYS A 63 14.40 -22.04 -22.37
CA LYS A 63 14.54 -23.41 -21.88
C LYS A 63 14.34 -24.45 -22.98
N PHE A 64 13.44 -24.20 -23.93
CA PHE A 64 13.18 -25.12 -25.04
C PHE A 64 14.38 -25.20 -25.98
N VAL A 65 14.93 -24.05 -26.38
CA VAL A 65 16.09 -23.98 -27.27
C VAL A 65 17.33 -24.60 -26.61
N SER A 66 17.59 -24.30 -25.33
CA SER A 66 18.74 -24.86 -24.61
C SER A 66 18.65 -26.38 -24.39
N ARG A 67 17.43 -26.94 -24.31
CA ARG A 67 17.21 -28.40 -24.27
C ARG A 67 17.50 -29.07 -25.60
N LEU A 68 17.19 -28.42 -26.72
CA LEU A 68 17.44 -28.97 -28.06
C LEU A 68 18.92 -28.87 -28.45
N ASN A 69 19.57 -27.77 -28.11
CA ASN A 69 20.97 -27.57 -28.40
C ASN A 69 21.65 -26.75 -27.29
N ALA A 70 22.52 -27.40 -26.52
CA ALA A 70 23.23 -26.78 -25.41
C ALA A 70 24.20 -25.67 -25.84
N ASN A 71 24.59 -25.62 -27.12
CA ASN A 71 25.46 -24.58 -27.66
C ASN A 71 24.69 -23.32 -28.09
N VAL A 72 23.35 -23.38 -28.13
CA VAL A 72 22.50 -22.26 -28.58
C VAL A 72 21.82 -21.60 -27.41
N THR A 73 22.00 -20.28 -27.30
CA THR A 73 21.43 -19.47 -26.21
C THR A 73 20.58 -18.34 -26.77
N VAL A 74 19.37 -18.20 -26.23
CA VAL A 74 18.47 -17.08 -26.50
C VAL A 74 18.69 -16.02 -25.43
N HIS A 75 19.04 -14.81 -25.83
CA HIS A 75 19.22 -13.66 -24.94
C HIS A 75 17.95 -12.81 -24.94
N ASN A 76 17.23 -12.84 -23.83
CA ASN A 76 15.97 -12.13 -23.57
C ASN A 76 16.02 -11.33 -22.24
N ASN A 77 17.22 -11.12 -21.70
CA ASN A 77 17.46 -10.52 -20.38
C ASN A 77 16.82 -9.13 -20.24
N ASP A 78 16.78 -8.35 -21.31
CA ASP A 78 16.14 -7.03 -21.33
C ASP A 78 14.64 -7.15 -20.97
N PHE A 79 13.93 -8.11 -21.58
CA PHE A 79 12.51 -8.32 -21.29
C PHE A 79 12.30 -8.94 -19.90
N ILE A 80 13.14 -9.90 -19.52
CA ILE A 80 13.06 -10.53 -18.19
C ILE A 80 13.22 -9.49 -17.09
N GLY A 81 14.20 -8.61 -17.22
CA GLY A 81 14.48 -7.56 -16.25
C GLY A 81 13.31 -6.60 -16.10
N ILE A 82 12.76 -6.10 -17.20
CA ILE A 82 11.68 -5.12 -17.13
C ILE A 82 10.33 -5.72 -16.72
N ALA A 83 10.04 -6.96 -17.12
CA ALA A 83 8.84 -7.67 -16.66
C ALA A 83 8.91 -7.95 -15.15
N SER A 84 10.09 -8.35 -14.64
CA SER A 84 10.32 -8.53 -13.20
C SER A 84 10.18 -7.21 -12.43
N TYR A 85 10.68 -6.11 -13.01
CA TYR A 85 10.49 -4.79 -12.41
C TYR A 85 9.02 -4.38 -12.39
N ASN A 86 8.25 -4.67 -13.43
CA ASN A 86 6.81 -4.41 -13.47
C ASN A 86 6.04 -5.18 -12.38
N ILE A 87 6.40 -6.44 -12.13
CA ILE A 87 5.86 -7.24 -11.01
C ILE A 87 6.12 -6.53 -9.67
N PHE A 88 7.36 -6.13 -9.42
CA PHE A 88 7.71 -5.43 -8.19
C PHE A 88 6.90 -4.13 -8.01
N VAL A 89 6.78 -3.34 -9.08
CA VAL A 89 6.02 -2.08 -9.04
C VAL A 89 4.53 -2.32 -8.82
N GLY A 90 3.94 -3.32 -9.48
CA GLY A 90 2.53 -3.71 -9.27
C GLY A 90 2.24 -4.09 -7.82
N VAL A 91 3.04 -4.99 -7.26
CA VAL A 91 2.95 -5.40 -5.85
C VAL A 91 3.15 -4.22 -4.89
N TYR A 92 4.10 -3.32 -5.17
CA TYR A 92 4.35 -2.15 -4.33
C TYR A 92 3.12 -1.22 -4.31
N VAL A 93 2.57 -0.87 -5.47
CA VAL A 93 1.36 -0.03 -5.60
C VAL A 93 0.18 -0.67 -4.88
N ALA A 94 -0.05 -1.98 -5.08
CA ALA A 94 -1.11 -2.72 -4.41
C ALA A 94 -0.93 -2.73 -2.89
N THR A 95 0.31 -2.85 -2.41
CA THR A 95 0.60 -2.84 -0.98
C THR A 95 0.29 -1.47 -0.38
N ILE A 96 0.75 -0.37 -1.00
CA ILE A 96 0.54 0.98 -0.46
C ILE A 96 -0.93 1.40 -0.55
N PHE A 97 -1.55 1.36 -1.73
CA PHE A 97 -2.92 1.84 -1.87
C PHE A 97 -3.97 0.83 -1.40
N GLY A 98 -3.68 -0.46 -1.46
CA GLY A 98 -4.53 -1.50 -0.88
C GLY A 98 -4.55 -1.39 0.64
N SER A 99 -3.40 -1.23 1.28
CA SER A 99 -3.38 -1.02 2.74
C SER A 99 -4.04 0.31 3.12
N ALA A 100 -3.76 1.41 2.42
CA ALA A 100 -4.45 2.69 2.64
C ALA A 100 -5.98 2.55 2.56
N PHE A 101 -6.47 1.79 1.57
CA PHE A 101 -7.89 1.47 1.43
C PHE A 101 -8.42 0.68 2.64
N PHE A 102 -7.75 -0.39 3.07
CA PHE A 102 -8.21 -1.18 4.21
C PHE A 102 -8.20 -0.37 5.50
N PHE A 103 -7.20 0.49 5.71
CA PHE A 103 -7.17 1.38 6.87
C PHE A 103 -8.32 2.39 6.84
N ASP A 104 -8.58 3.02 5.69
CA ASP A 104 -9.71 3.96 5.50
C ASP A 104 -11.08 3.27 5.67
N LEU A 105 -11.17 1.97 5.38
CA LEU A 105 -12.41 1.19 5.47
C LEU A 105 -12.68 0.69 6.89
N PHE A 106 -11.69 0.06 7.52
CA PHE A 106 -11.87 -0.56 8.83
C PHE A 106 -11.83 0.46 9.97
N TRP A 107 -10.92 1.43 9.92
CA TRP A 107 -10.71 2.40 11.00
C TRP A 107 -10.80 3.84 10.48
N PRO A 108 -12.00 4.28 10.03
CA PRO A 108 -12.15 5.61 9.45
C PRO A 108 -11.95 6.76 10.44
N GLU A 109 -12.04 6.50 11.74
CA GLU A 109 -11.86 7.50 12.80
C GLU A 109 -10.49 7.42 13.51
N ARG A 110 -9.54 6.67 12.93
CA ARG A 110 -8.21 6.50 13.54
C ARG A 110 -7.47 7.84 13.68
N HIS A 111 -6.85 8.03 14.84
CA HIS A 111 -5.86 9.07 15.04
C HIS A 111 -4.49 8.57 14.59
N GLU A 112 -4.06 9.00 13.40
CA GLU A 112 -2.73 8.69 12.90
C GLU A 112 -1.67 9.64 13.49
N SER A 113 -0.54 9.07 13.93
CA SER A 113 0.61 9.85 14.35
C SER A 113 1.22 10.62 13.16
N PRO A 114 1.86 11.78 13.39
CA PRO A 114 2.49 12.56 12.32
C PRO A 114 3.52 11.75 11.51
N SER A 115 4.27 10.86 12.15
CA SER A 115 5.25 9.99 11.51
C SER A 115 4.62 9.02 10.51
N VAL A 116 3.46 8.45 10.84
CA VAL A 116 2.72 7.54 9.94
C VAL A 116 2.19 8.31 8.73
N LYS A 117 1.66 9.52 8.94
CA LYS A 117 1.23 10.39 7.82
C LYS A 117 2.39 10.75 6.90
N MET A 118 3.58 11.01 7.46
CA MET A 118 4.77 11.28 6.67
C MET A 118 5.22 10.05 5.88
N ALA A 119 5.17 8.85 6.49
CA ALA A 119 5.47 7.60 5.82
C ALA A 119 4.51 7.37 4.62
N TRP A 120 3.20 7.56 4.80
CA TRP A 120 2.22 7.49 3.70
C TRP A 120 2.57 8.42 2.54
N LYS A 121 2.93 9.68 2.84
CA LYS A 121 3.33 10.66 1.82
C LYS A 121 4.58 10.20 1.07
N ILE A 122 5.63 9.79 1.78
CA ILE A 122 6.88 9.32 1.19
C ILE A 122 6.65 8.09 0.31
N CYS A 123 5.95 7.07 0.83
CA CYS A 123 5.63 5.86 0.08
C CYS A 123 4.78 6.14 -1.16
N SER A 124 3.81 7.06 -1.07
CA SER A 124 2.98 7.45 -2.21
C SER A 124 3.78 8.17 -3.32
N ILE A 125 4.74 9.03 -2.96
CA ILE A 125 5.67 9.63 -3.94
C ILE A 125 6.53 8.55 -4.57
N PHE A 126 7.07 7.64 -3.75
CA PHE A 126 7.91 6.57 -4.26
C PHE A 126 7.14 5.64 -5.22
N ALA A 127 5.87 5.36 -4.94
CA ALA A 127 4.98 4.64 -5.86
C ALA A 127 4.82 5.38 -7.19
N CYS A 128 4.64 6.71 -7.17
CA CYS A 128 4.59 7.52 -8.38
C CYS A 128 5.90 7.46 -9.18
N MET A 129 7.03 7.56 -8.51
CA MET A 129 8.34 7.50 -9.17
C MET A 129 8.58 6.14 -9.82
N LEU A 130 8.33 5.05 -9.08
CA LEU A 130 8.50 3.68 -9.55
C LEU A 130 7.57 3.34 -10.72
N THR A 131 6.30 3.76 -10.66
CA THR A 131 5.34 3.53 -11.76
C THR A 131 5.72 4.30 -13.01
N LEU A 132 6.20 5.54 -12.88
CA LEU A 132 6.69 6.31 -14.02
C LEU A 132 7.94 5.69 -14.64
N SER A 133 8.95 5.35 -13.82
CA SER A 133 10.18 4.74 -14.32
C SER A 133 9.90 3.39 -14.99
N CYS A 134 8.99 2.59 -14.42
CA CYS A 134 8.55 1.34 -15.02
C CYS A 134 7.83 1.59 -16.35
N ALA A 135 6.86 2.52 -16.41
CA ALA A 135 6.15 2.83 -17.65
C ALA A 135 7.09 3.26 -18.78
N LEU A 136 8.06 4.13 -18.48
CA LEU A 136 9.03 4.60 -19.45
C LEU A 136 9.98 3.50 -19.91
N ALA A 137 10.64 2.80 -18.98
CA ALA A 137 11.58 1.74 -19.31
C ALA A 137 10.91 0.55 -20.02
N TYR A 138 9.68 0.22 -19.62
CA TYR A 138 8.92 -0.86 -20.24
C TYR A 138 8.46 -0.51 -21.65
N THR A 139 8.04 0.75 -21.86
CA THR A 139 7.75 1.25 -23.20
C THR A 139 9.00 1.21 -24.08
N ASP A 140 10.15 1.70 -23.60
CA ASP A 140 11.40 1.68 -24.36
C ASP A 140 11.81 0.26 -24.75
N ILE A 141 11.86 -0.67 -23.79
CA ILE A 141 12.29 -2.04 -24.06
C ILE A 141 11.34 -2.74 -25.03
N VAL A 142 10.02 -2.64 -24.82
CA VAL A 142 9.06 -3.29 -25.72
C VAL A 142 9.12 -2.68 -27.12
N ALA A 143 9.30 -1.36 -27.24
CA ALA A 143 9.31 -0.68 -28.52
C ALA A 143 10.61 -0.86 -29.33
N THR A 144 11.77 -0.84 -28.67
CA THR A 144 13.08 -0.73 -29.33
C THR A 144 13.89 -2.02 -29.30
N ARG A 145 13.70 -2.88 -28.29
CA ARG A 145 14.55 -4.06 -28.09
C ARG A 145 13.96 -5.32 -28.70
N SER A 146 14.84 -6.30 -28.86
CA SER A 146 14.51 -7.64 -29.35
C SER A 146 15.43 -8.67 -28.71
N ALA A 147 14.92 -9.87 -28.51
CA ALA A 147 15.73 -11.03 -28.19
C ALA A 147 16.61 -11.42 -29.40
N PHE A 148 17.77 -11.98 -29.12
CA PHE A 148 18.69 -12.49 -30.14
C PHE A 148 19.26 -13.85 -29.75
N VAL A 149 19.69 -14.62 -30.73
CA VAL A 149 20.21 -15.98 -30.54
C VAL A 149 21.70 -15.99 -30.84
N THR A 150 22.49 -16.65 -29.99
CA THR A 150 23.94 -16.85 -30.19
C THR A 150 24.28 -18.34 -30.18
N GLY A 151 25.38 -18.71 -30.85
CA GLY A 151 25.89 -20.09 -30.87
C GLY A 151 25.41 -20.94 -32.04
N THR A 152 24.76 -20.32 -33.03
CA THR A 152 24.35 -20.94 -34.30
C THR A 152 24.22 -19.86 -35.40
N ASN A 153 24.07 -20.30 -36.65
CA ASN A 153 23.75 -19.44 -37.78
C ASN A 153 22.29 -18.96 -37.70
N ALA A 154 21.98 -17.81 -38.31
CA ALA A 154 20.65 -17.20 -38.24
C ALA A 154 19.51 -18.13 -38.71
N GLU A 155 19.77 -18.96 -39.73
CA GLU A 155 18.79 -19.90 -40.28
C GLU A 155 18.43 -21.02 -39.30
N GLU A 156 19.43 -21.61 -38.64
CA GLU A 156 19.22 -22.69 -37.67
C GLU A 156 18.61 -22.15 -36.37
N GLY A 157 19.02 -20.95 -35.94
CA GLY A 157 18.35 -20.22 -34.85
C GLY A 157 16.87 -20.01 -35.15
N GLN A 158 16.53 -19.51 -36.35
CA GLN A 158 15.14 -19.28 -36.73
C GLN A 158 14.33 -20.58 -36.85
N LYS A 159 14.96 -21.67 -37.31
CA LYS A 159 14.35 -23.01 -37.34
C LYS A 159 14.03 -23.49 -35.93
N LEU A 160 14.96 -23.39 -34.98
CA LEU A 160 14.74 -23.77 -33.57
C LEU A 160 13.61 -22.96 -32.92
N LEU A 161 13.53 -21.65 -33.22
CA LEU A 161 12.45 -20.79 -32.72
C LEU A 161 11.10 -21.13 -33.35
N SER A 162 11.07 -21.51 -34.65
CA SER A 162 9.85 -21.93 -35.33
C SER A 162 9.25 -23.22 -34.77
N LEU A 163 10.09 -24.12 -34.23
CA LEU A 163 9.65 -25.35 -33.57
C LEU A 163 8.95 -25.08 -32.24
N TYR A 164 9.29 -23.97 -31.56
CA TYR A 164 8.63 -23.58 -30.32
C TYR A 164 7.27 -22.90 -30.58
N GLY A 165 7.18 -22.07 -31.62
CA GLY A 165 5.93 -21.45 -32.06
C GLY A 165 5.32 -20.38 -31.12
N GLY A 166 5.95 -20.06 -29.98
CA GLY A 166 5.30 -19.28 -28.91
C GLY A 166 5.58 -17.78 -28.86
N SER A 167 6.80 -17.31 -29.16
CA SER A 167 7.21 -15.92 -28.85
C SER A 167 8.04 -15.26 -29.96
N PRO A 168 7.65 -14.07 -30.45
CA PRO A 168 8.45 -13.32 -31.42
C PRO A 168 9.72 -12.77 -30.79
N LEU A 169 10.82 -12.72 -31.53
CA LEU A 169 12.08 -12.14 -31.05
C LEU A 169 11.95 -10.65 -30.77
N ARG A 170 11.16 -9.94 -31.58
CA ARG A 170 10.87 -8.52 -31.39
C ARG A 170 9.76 -8.36 -30.37
N TYR A 171 10.06 -7.69 -29.27
CA TYR A 171 9.11 -7.58 -28.15
C TYR A 171 7.83 -6.84 -28.52
N ARG A 172 7.92 -5.84 -29.41
CA ARG A 172 6.77 -5.12 -29.99
C ARG A 172 5.81 -5.98 -30.80
N ASP A 173 6.20 -7.17 -31.22
CA ASP A 173 5.31 -8.06 -31.97
C ASP A 173 4.56 -9.02 -31.01
N ASN A 174 4.90 -9.00 -29.71
CA ASN A 174 4.19 -9.74 -28.68
C ASN A 174 3.01 -8.92 -28.14
N GLY A 175 1.78 -9.31 -28.51
CA GLY A 175 0.57 -8.62 -28.10
C GLY A 175 0.36 -8.55 -26.58
N ARG A 176 0.82 -9.55 -25.81
CA ARG A 176 0.74 -9.54 -24.34
C ARG A 176 1.68 -8.49 -23.74
N ALA A 177 2.89 -8.37 -24.30
CA ALA A 177 3.85 -7.34 -23.89
C ALA A 177 3.32 -5.92 -24.17
N ILE A 178 2.74 -5.70 -25.35
CA ILE A 178 2.12 -4.40 -25.68
C ILE A 178 0.95 -4.11 -24.75
N ALA A 179 0.04 -5.07 -24.57
CA ALA A 179 -1.13 -4.89 -23.72
C ALA A 179 -0.70 -4.55 -22.28
N SER A 180 0.30 -5.24 -21.73
CA SER A 180 0.91 -4.93 -20.43
C SER A 180 1.30 -3.45 -20.31
N VAL A 181 2.08 -2.94 -21.28
CA VAL A 181 2.48 -1.52 -21.31
C VAL A 181 1.27 -0.57 -21.42
N VAL A 182 0.28 -0.92 -22.26
CA VAL A 182 -0.92 -0.11 -22.43
C VAL A 182 -1.74 -0.02 -21.14
N PHE A 183 -1.86 -1.09 -20.36
CA PHE A 183 -2.55 -1.04 -19.05
C PHE A 183 -1.72 -0.33 -17.97
N LEU A 184 -0.39 -0.34 -18.07
CA LEU A 184 0.50 0.33 -17.13
C LEU A 184 0.35 1.86 -17.15
N TRP A 185 0.16 2.47 -18.32
CA TRP A 185 0.02 3.92 -18.46
C TRP A 185 -1.19 4.50 -17.70
N PRO A 186 -2.43 4.00 -17.89
CA PRO A 186 -3.57 4.34 -17.04
C PRO A 186 -3.32 4.03 -15.56
N GLY A 187 -2.66 2.91 -15.25
CA GLY A 187 -2.28 2.56 -13.88
C GLY A 187 -1.41 3.63 -13.21
N MET A 188 -0.44 4.19 -13.94
CA MET A 188 0.39 5.31 -13.48
C MET A 188 -0.45 6.58 -13.24
N VAL A 189 -1.35 6.92 -14.16
CA VAL A 189 -2.25 8.08 -13.99
C VAL A 189 -3.13 7.94 -12.74
N PHE A 190 -3.72 6.76 -12.53
CA PHE A 190 -4.52 6.50 -11.34
C PHE A 190 -3.68 6.43 -10.07
N THR A 191 -2.41 6.01 -10.15
CA THR A 191 -1.46 6.07 -9.04
C THR A 191 -1.22 7.52 -8.62
N TYR A 192 -1.07 8.44 -9.58
CA TYR A 192 -0.88 9.87 -9.30
C TYR A 192 -2.14 10.49 -8.69
N ALA A 193 -3.31 10.16 -9.25
CA ALA A 193 -4.59 10.58 -8.70
C ALA A 193 -4.80 10.04 -7.28
N SER A 194 -4.38 8.80 -7.01
CA SER A 194 -4.45 8.17 -5.70
C SER A 194 -3.56 8.89 -4.68
N THR A 195 -2.32 9.22 -5.06
CA THR A 195 -1.41 10.02 -4.23
C THR A 195 -2.01 11.40 -3.90
N TYR A 196 -2.56 12.09 -4.90
CA TYR A 196 -3.21 13.38 -4.68
C TYR A 196 -4.39 13.28 -3.70
N LEU A 197 -5.24 12.27 -3.87
CA LEU A 197 -6.39 12.05 -3.00
C LEU A 197 -5.98 11.68 -1.57
N LEU A 198 -4.95 10.85 -1.41
CA LEU A 198 -4.39 10.48 -0.11
C LEU A 198 -3.90 11.71 0.65
N TRP A 199 -3.21 12.62 -0.03
CA TRP A 199 -2.69 13.84 0.60
C TRP A 199 -3.81 14.79 0.98
N ARG A 200 -4.81 14.93 0.10
CA ARG A 200 -5.98 15.76 0.36
C ARG A 200 -6.84 15.20 1.50
N SER A 201 -6.99 13.87 1.60
CA SER A 201 -7.69 13.25 2.72
C SER A 201 -6.95 13.44 4.03
N LEU A 202 -5.62 13.29 4.03
CA LEU A 202 -4.82 13.56 5.23
C LEU A 202 -4.96 15.01 5.70
N ALA A 203 -4.87 15.98 4.78
CA ALA A 203 -5.05 17.40 5.10
C ALA A 203 -6.46 17.72 5.62
N HIS A 204 -7.50 17.09 5.05
CA HIS A 204 -8.87 17.26 5.57
C HIS A 204 -9.02 16.65 6.96
N ILE A 205 -8.48 15.45 7.20
CA ILE A 205 -8.54 14.79 8.51
C ILE A 205 -7.84 15.66 9.56
N ASP A 206 -6.69 16.26 9.22
CA ASP A 206 -5.95 17.17 10.10
C ASP A 206 -6.75 18.45 10.44
N ALA A 207 -7.48 19.02 9.48
CA ALA A 207 -8.20 20.27 9.66
C ALA A 207 -9.60 20.12 10.29
N TYR A 208 -10.29 19.02 10.00
CA TYR A 208 -11.74 18.90 10.22
C TYR A 208 -12.19 17.57 10.81
N GLY A 209 -11.28 16.62 10.99
CA GLY A 209 -11.59 15.23 11.29
C GLY A 209 -12.08 14.42 10.07
N PRO A 210 -12.40 13.14 10.27
CA PRO A 210 -12.66 12.17 9.18
C PRO A 210 -14.07 12.25 8.57
N LYS A 211 -15.01 12.92 9.25
CA LYS A 211 -16.41 13.03 8.81
C LYS A 211 -16.58 14.02 7.67
N SER A 212 -17.53 13.75 6.78
CA SER A 212 -17.90 14.67 5.70
C SER A 212 -18.55 15.94 6.25
N THR A 213 -18.49 17.04 5.50
CA THR A 213 -19.13 18.32 5.89
C THR A 213 -20.60 18.14 6.23
N HIS A 214 -21.33 17.34 5.45
CA HIS A 214 -22.75 17.05 5.68
C HIS A 214 -22.99 16.25 6.97
N ALA A 215 -22.17 15.24 7.25
CA ALA A 215 -22.28 14.45 8.49
C ALA A 215 -21.93 15.30 9.72
N ARG A 216 -20.90 16.15 9.62
CA ARG A 216 -20.53 17.08 10.69
C ARG A 216 -21.64 18.09 10.97
N THR A 217 -22.24 18.68 9.93
CA THR A 217 -23.36 19.62 10.10
C THR A 217 -24.56 18.93 10.73
N ARG A 218 -24.90 17.70 10.30
CA ARG A 218 -25.97 16.90 10.92
C ARG A 218 -25.70 16.64 12.41
N ASP A 219 -24.49 16.20 12.75
CA ASP A 219 -24.11 15.90 14.14
C ASP A 219 -24.05 17.18 15.01
N SER A 220 -23.66 18.33 14.44
CA SER A 220 -23.68 19.62 15.14
C SER A 220 -25.09 20.15 15.40
N VAL A 221 -26.05 19.88 14.50
CA VAL A 221 -27.47 20.25 14.67
C VAL A 221 -28.16 19.29 15.65
N ALA A 222 -27.71 18.04 15.73
CA ALA A 222 -28.25 17.03 16.64
C ALA A 222 -27.73 17.13 18.09
N LYS A 223 -26.66 17.89 18.37
CA LYS A 223 -26.23 18.19 19.74
C LYS A 223 -27.13 19.30 20.32
N PRO A 224 -27.99 19.02 21.32
CA PRO A 224 -28.73 20.09 21.97
C PRO A 224 -27.76 21.02 22.68
N VAL A 225 -27.97 22.33 22.51
CA VAL A 225 -27.33 23.40 23.27
C VAL A 225 -27.80 23.29 24.71
N ASN A 226 -27.19 22.42 25.52
CA ASN A 226 -27.38 22.47 26.96
C ASN A 226 -26.22 21.79 27.71
N GLU A 227 -25.16 22.56 27.98
CA GLU A 227 -24.40 22.42 29.23
C GLU A 227 -23.59 23.69 29.47
N LYS A 228 -24.30 24.75 29.85
CA LYS A 228 -23.74 25.83 30.66
C LYS A 228 -24.70 26.12 31.80
N THR A 229 -24.89 25.12 32.66
CA THR A 229 -25.44 25.36 34.00
C THR A 229 -24.27 25.78 34.87
N THR A 230 -24.10 27.10 34.94
CA THR A 230 -23.32 27.79 35.95
C THR A 230 -23.83 27.34 37.33
N SER A 231 -23.09 26.47 38.04
CA SER A 231 -23.38 26.18 39.44
C SER A 231 -22.93 27.37 40.29
N LEU A 232 -23.78 28.38 40.38
CA LEU A 232 -23.77 29.39 41.43
C LEU A 232 -24.34 28.75 42.70
N ALA A 233 -23.55 27.92 43.35
CA ALA A 233 -23.79 27.44 44.71
C ALA A 233 -22.45 26.92 45.24
N ASP A 234 -21.65 27.84 45.79
CA ASP A 234 -20.84 27.63 47.00
C ASP A 234 -19.94 28.87 47.19
N SER A 235 -20.49 29.85 47.88
CA SER A 235 -19.75 30.94 48.49
C SER A 235 -20.47 31.31 49.78
N ALA A 236 -20.04 30.69 50.88
CA ALA A 236 -19.86 31.29 52.20
C ALA A 236 -19.76 30.20 53.26
N THR A 237 -18.54 29.92 53.74
CA THR A 237 -18.25 29.93 55.19
C THR A 237 -16.73 29.87 55.41
N ASP A 238 -16.25 30.96 56.00
CA ASP A 238 -15.21 31.08 57.03
C ASP A 238 -13.73 30.81 56.72
N ALA A 239 -13.04 31.94 56.57
CA ALA A 239 -11.65 32.12 56.97
C ALA A 239 -11.52 32.15 58.50
N THR A 240 -10.62 31.34 59.07
CA THR A 240 -9.63 31.74 60.10
C THR A 240 -8.91 30.51 60.67
N ALA A 241 -7.60 30.38 60.42
CA ALA A 241 -6.59 30.03 61.43
C ALA A 241 -5.22 29.87 60.75
N ALA A 242 -4.23 30.54 61.34
CA ALA A 242 -2.88 30.72 60.84
C ALA A 242 -1.90 29.64 61.31
N ALA A 243 -0.82 29.48 60.52
CA ALA A 243 0.58 29.24 60.91
C ALA A 243 0.98 28.02 61.76
N GLN A 244 1.82 27.14 61.18
CA GLN A 244 3.13 26.67 61.70
C GLN A 244 3.75 25.68 60.69
N LEU A 245 4.85 25.97 59.96
CA LEU A 245 6.29 25.92 60.31
C LEU A 245 6.87 24.51 60.59
N GLY A 246 7.76 24.03 59.71
CA GLY A 246 8.98 23.33 60.12
C GLY A 246 9.28 21.91 59.58
N GLN A 247 10.40 21.82 58.84
CA GLN A 247 11.42 20.73 58.84
C GLN A 247 11.12 19.38 58.15
N THR A 248 12.06 18.60 57.58
CA THR A 248 13.33 18.73 56.81
C THR A 248 13.87 17.28 56.65
N HIS A 249 14.49 16.95 55.51
CA HIS A 249 15.44 15.82 55.27
C HIS A 249 14.88 14.36 55.41
N ALA A 250 15.32 13.31 54.68
CA ALA A 250 16.57 13.04 53.97
C ALA A 250 16.42 11.98 52.83
N LYS A 251 17.40 12.01 51.91
CA LYS A 251 18.00 10.92 51.08
C LYS A 251 18.29 9.63 51.89
N ASP A 252 18.53 8.42 51.38
CA ASP A 252 19.30 8.01 50.19
C ASP A 252 19.04 6.54 49.73
N GLU A 253 19.51 6.25 48.50
CA GLU A 253 20.07 5.02 47.88
C GLU A 253 20.24 3.75 48.77
N GLY A 254 20.15 2.49 48.37
CA GLY A 254 20.17 1.75 47.09
C GLY A 254 20.59 0.28 47.35
N SER A 255 20.63 -0.54 46.30
CA SER A 255 21.28 -1.89 46.15
C SER A 255 20.47 -3.20 46.28
N HIS A 256 20.34 -3.86 45.11
CA HIS A 256 20.64 -5.27 44.74
C HIS A 256 20.24 -6.48 45.61
N GLU A 257 19.49 -7.40 44.99
CA GLU A 257 19.72 -8.86 44.79
C GLU A 257 18.41 -9.43 44.18
N GLY A 258 18.34 -10.10 43.03
CA GLY A 258 19.08 -11.28 42.60
C GLY A 258 18.29 -12.53 43.00
N LEU A 259 17.49 -13.13 42.10
CA LEU A 259 17.27 -14.59 41.93
C LEU A 259 16.10 -14.92 40.99
N GLU A 260 16.46 -15.56 39.88
CA GLU A 260 15.60 -16.36 39.01
C GLU A 260 15.27 -17.70 39.70
N PRO A 261 14.18 -18.38 39.34
CA PRO A 261 14.41 -19.73 38.83
C PRO A 261 13.56 -20.11 37.62
N ALA A 262 14.16 -21.06 36.89
CA ALA A 262 13.71 -21.74 35.69
C ALA A 262 12.47 -22.65 35.87
N ASN A 263 11.90 -23.04 34.71
CA ASN A 263 11.59 -24.42 34.24
C ASN A 263 10.17 -24.57 33.61
N PRO A 264 9.85 -25.63 32.85
CA PRO A 264 10.20 -25.92 31.45
C PRO A 264 8.99 -26.05 30.49
N GLN A 265 9.31 -26.13 29.19
CA GLN A 265 8.41 -26.51 28.09
C GLN A 265 7.89 -27.96 28.17
N TYR A 266 6.64 -28.11 27.71
CA TYR A 266 5.95 -29.35 27.37
C TYR A 266 6.56 -30.05 26.14
N SER A 267 6.61 -31.39 26.19
CA SER A 267 6.75 -32.28 25.04
C SER A 267 5.89 -33.53 25.23
N ALA A 268 5.37 -34.06 24.12
CA ALA A 268 4.57 -35.29 23.92
C ALA A 268 3.06 -35.21 24.22
N VAL A 269 2.21 -35.29 23.18
CA VAL A 269 1.68 -36.54 22.57
C VAL A 269 1.51 -36.31 21.06
#